data_AF-A0A4S1E713-F1
#
_entry.id   AF-A0A4S1E713-F1
#
_cell.length_a   1.000
_cell.length_b   1.000
_cell.length_c   1.000
_cell.angle_alpha   90.00
_cell.angle_beta   90.00
_cell.angle_gamma   90.00
#
_symmetry.space_group_name_H-M   'P 1'
#
loop_
_entity.id
_entity.type
_entity.pdbx_description
1 polymer ?
#
loop_
_entity_poly.entity_id
_entity_poly.type
_entity_poly.pdbx_seq_one_letter_code
_entity_poly.pdbx_strand_id
1 'polypeptide(L)'
;MDLKEKLARLGITGNLYKVYCAIMELGDTTVTEVATRANIARTTCADAITRLANEGLVQWQGRGRDRSVSALNPGVLLEHIAARRELIEDLLPELRSIYNRATGKP
;
A
#
# COMPACT_ATOMS: atom_id res chain seq x y z
N MET A 1 -10.88 9.76 15.99
CA MET A 1 -10.39 9.46 14.63
C MET A 1 -11.12 8.25 14.10
N ASP A 2 -11.78 8.40 12.97
CA ASP A 2 -12.43 7.29 12.26
C ASP A 2 -11.40 6.45 11.47
N LEU A 3 -11.85 5.37 10.81
CA LEU A 3 -11.00 4.50 10.01
C LEU A 3 -10.37 5.23 8.82
N LYS A 4 -11.13 6.11 8.16
CA LYS A 4 -10.70 6.85 6.97
C LYS A 4 -9.57 7.81 7.31
N GLU A 5 -9.66 8.52 8.43
CA GLU A 5 -8.61 9.43 8.91
C GLU A 5 -7.32 8.68 9.26
N LYS A 6 -7.43 7.50 9.86
CA LYS A 6 -6.26 6.66 10.19
C LYS A 6 -5.55 6.17 8.93
N LEU A 7 -6.31 5.64 7.96
CA LEU A 7 -5.77 5.18 6.68
C LEU A 7 -5.20 6.34 5.85
N ALA A 8 -5.81 7.52 5.93
CA ALA A 8 -5.30 8.71 5.26
C ALA A 8 -3.89 9.10 5.73
N ARG A 9 -3.59 8.95 7.03
CA ARG A 9 -2.25 9.20 7.58
C ARG A 9 -1.20 8.18 7.12
N LEU A 10 -1.64 7.02 6.62
CA LEU A 10 -0.79 6.00 6.00
C LEU A 10 -0.69 6.21 4.47
N GLY A 11 -1.20 7.32 3.93
CA GLY A 11 -1.19 7.61 2.49
C GLY A 11 -2.35 6.98 1.71
N ILE A 12 -3.21 6.18 2.35
CA ILE A 12 -4.37 5.52 1.74
C ILE A 12 -5.54 6.50 1.76
N THR A 13 -5.60 7.38 0.75
CA THR A 13 -6.56 8.48 0.67
C THR A 13 -7.41 8.43 -0.60
N GLY A 14 -8.55 9.13 -0.60
CA GLY A 14 -9.38 9.33 -1.78
C GLY A 14 -9.81 8.02 -2.44
N ASN A 15 -9.36 7.78 -3.68
CA ASN A 15 -9.69 6.58 -4.44
C ASN A 15 -9.05 5.31 -3.85
N LEU A 16 -7.87 5.40 -3.25
CA LEU A 16 -7.23 4.23 -2.61
C LEU A 16 -8.09 3.72 -1.45
N TYR A 17 -8.61 4.62 -0.63
CA TYR A 17 -9.51 4.27 0.48
C TYR A 17 -10.79 3.58 -0.02
N LYS A 18 -11.44 4.15 -1.05
CA LYS A 18 -12.67 3.60 -1.62
C LYS A 18 -12.46 2.20 -2.20
N VAL A 19 -11.37 2.03 -2.95
CA VAL A 19 -11.00 0.75 -3.57
C VAL A 19 -10.66 -0.29 -2.52
N TYR A 20 -9.85 0.08 -1.52
CA TYR A 20 -9.49 -0.84 -0.45
C TYR A 20 -10.71 -1.32 0.34
N CYS A 21 -11.62 -0.40 0.70
CA CYS A 21 -12.86 -0.78 1.39
C CYS A 21 -13.74 -1.67 0.50
N ALA A 22 -13.89 -1.34 -0.79
CA ALA A 22 -14.67 -2.16 -1.72
C ALA A 22 -14.11 -3.59 -1.84
N ILE A 23 -12.78 -3.76 -1.91
CA ILE A 23 -12.15 -5.08 -1.97
C ILE A 23 -12.34 -5.83 -0.65
N MET A 24 -12.20 -5.15 0.51
CA MET A 24 -12.45 -5.79 1.81
C MET A 24 -13.91 -6.26 1.98
N GLU A 25 -14.87 -5.51 1.44
CA GLU A 25 -16.29 -5.85 1.51
C GLU A 25 -16.69 -6.95 0.52
N LEU A 26 -16.12 -6.95 -0.69
CA LEU A 26 -16.43 -7.91 -1.74
C LEU A 26 -15.65 -9.24 -1.59
N GLY A 27 -14.49 -9.23 -0.95
CA GLY A 27 -13.62 -10.39 -0.85
C GLY A 27 -12.82 -10.63 -2.13
N ASP A 28 -12.85 -11.86 -2.65
CA ASP A 28 -12.24 -12.20 -3.94
C ASP A 28 -13.14 -11.75 -5.09
N THR A 29 -12.69 -10.79 -5.89
CA THR A 29 -13.53 -10.05 -6.83
C THR A 29 -12.75 -9.57 -8.05
N THR A 30 -13.42 -9.02 -9.05
CA THR A 30 -12.77 -8.48 -10.26
C THR A 30 -12.57 -6.97 -10.19
N VAL A 31 -11.63 -6.43 -10.97
CA VAL A 31 -11.43 -4.97 -11.10
C VAL A 31 -12.72 -4.24 -11.49
N THR A 32 -13.56 -4.89 -12.31
CA THR A 32 -14.82 -4.30 -12.78
C THR A 32 -15.81 -4.13 -11.63
N GLU A 33 -15.99 -5.18 -10.82
CA GLU A 33 -16.88 -5.13 -9.65
C GLU A 33 -16.39 -4.12 -8.61
N VAL A 34 -15.09 -4.06 -8.36
CA VAL A 34 -14.48 -3.07 -7.46
C VAL A 34 -14.69 -1.65 -7.99
N ALA A 35 -14.50 -1.40 -9.29
CA ALA A 35 -14.70 -0.10 -9.90
C ALA A 35 -16.17 0.37 -9.78
N THR A 36 -17.11 -0.53 -10.02
CA THR A 36 -18.54 -0.27 -9.82
C THR A 36 -18.86 0.00 -8.35
N ARG A 37 -18.34 -0.81 -7.43
CA ARG A 37 -18.62 -0.68 -5.99
C ARG A 37 -17.99 0.56 -5.36
N ALA A 38 -16.80 0.95 -5.81
CA ALA A 38 -16.10 2.16 -5.39
C ALA A 38 -16.57 3.42 -6.14
N ASN A 39 -17.42 3.26 -7.16
CA ASN A 39 -17.89 4.31 -8.06
C ASN A 39 -16.75 5.16 -8.65
N ILE A 40 -15.79 4.48 -9.30
CA ILE A 40 -14.64 5.10 -9.96
C ILE A 40 -14.40 4.49 -11.34
N ALA A 41 -13.69 5.22 -12.21
CA ALA A 41 -13.32 4.71 -13.52
C ALA A 41 -12.44 3.45 -13.41
N ARG A 42 -12.66 2.49 -14.30
CA ARG A 42 -11.96 1.19 -14.31
C ARG A 42 -10.43 1.33 -14.37
N THR A 43 -9.92 2.28 -15.16
CA THR A 43 -8.48 2.59 -15.26
C THR A 43 -7.92 3.06 -13.92
N THR A 44 -8.58 4.05 -13.30
CA THR A 44 -8.22 4.55 -11.97
C THR A 44 -8.31 3.47 -10.89
N CYS A 45 -9.29 2.56 -11.01
CA CYS A 45 -9.41 1.42 -10.11
C CYS A 45 -8.22 0.45 -10.26
N ALA A 46 -7.84 0.13 -11.49
CA ALA A 46 -6.68 -0.74 -11.73
C ALA A 46 -5.38 -0.12 -11.20
N ASP A 47 -5.19 1.19 -11.37
CA ASP A 47 -4.04 1.92 -10.82
C ASP A 47 -4.05 1.90 -9.28
N ALA A 48 -5.22 2.12 -8.67
CA ALA A 48 -5.38 2.07 -7.23
C ALA A 48 -5.11 0.66 -6.66
N ILE A 49 -5.62 -0.39 -7.30
CA ILE A 49 -5.32 -1.79 -6.93
C ILE A 49 -3.83 -2.06 -7.02
N THR A 50 -3.16 -1.61 -8.08
CA THR A 50 -1.72 -1.79 -8.26
C THR A 50 -0.94 -1.12 -7.14
N ARG A 51 -1.31 0.10 -6.74
CA ARG A 51 -0.70 0.80 -5.60
C ARG A 51 -0.94 0.06 -4.29
N LEU A 52 -2.17 -0.38 -4.02
CA LEU A 52 -2.48 -1.16 -2.82
C LEU A 52 -1.71 -2.49 -2.78
N ALA A 53 -1.49 -3.12 -3.94
CA ALA A 53 -0.72 -4.35 -4.04
C ALA A 53 0.77 -4.11 -3.74
N ASN A 54 1.33 -2.98 -4.18
CA ASN A 54 2.70 -2.58 -3.84
C ASN A 54 2.89 -2.29 -2.35
N GLU A 55 1.84 -1.84 -1.66
CA GLU A 55 1.81 -1.67 -0.20
C GLU A 55 1.50 -2.99 0.55
N GLY A 56 1.33 -4.11 -0.17
CA GLY A 56 1.01 -5.42 0.41
C GLY A 56 -0.44 -5.58 0.89
N LEU A 57 -1.30 -4.58 0.70
CA LEU A 57 -2.67 -4.57 1.24
C LEU A 57 -3.65 -5.45 0.48
N VAL A 58 -3.36 -5.70 -0.79
CA VAL A 58 -4.18 -6.55 -1.66
C VAL A 58 -3.26 -7.43 -2.49
N GLN A 59 -3.78 -8.55 -2.95
CA GLN A 59 -3.09 -9.39 -3.92
C GLN A 59 -3.98 -9.69 -5.10
N TRP A 60 -3.33 -9.92 -6.23
CA TRP A 60 -3.99 -10.49 -7.38
C TRP A 60 -3.99 -12.01 -7.26
N GLN A 61 -5.14 -12.63 -7.51
CA GLN A 61 -5.29 -14.08 -7.60
C GLN A 61 -5.57 -14.50 -9.04
N GLY A 62 -5.19 -15.75 -9.37
CA GLY A 62 -5.37 -16.33 -10.69
C GLY A 62 -4.27 -15.99 -11.71
N ARG A 63 -4.41 -16.55 -12.92
CA ARG A 63 -3.50 -16.35 -14.06
C ARG A 63 -4.30 -15.99 -15.32
N GLY A 64 -3.75 -15.09 -16.13
CA GLY A 64 -4.32 -14.75 -17.43
C GLY A 64 -5.49 -13.76 -17.34
N ARG A 65 -6.59 -14.06 -18.06
CA ARG A 65 -7.72 -13.14 -18.27
C ARG A 65 -8.67 -13.06 -17.07
N ASP A 66 -8.70 -14.09 -16.24
CA ASP A 66 -9.57 -14.22 -15.07
C ASP A 66 -8.82 -13.87 -13.78
N ARG A 67 -8.11 -12.74 -13.81
CA ARG A 67 -7.37 -12.26 -12.65
C ARG A 67 -8.32 -11.59 -11.67
N SER A 68 -8.47 -12.16 -10.49
CA SER A 68 -9.22 -11.55 -9.39
C SER A 68 -8.28 -10.80 -8.44
N VAL A 69 -8.86 -9.98 -7.57
CA VAL A 69 -8.18 -9.21 -6.54
C VAL A 69 -8.84 -9.53 -5.21
N SER A 70 -8.03 -9.66 -4.17
CA SER A 70 -8.48 -9.93 -2.81
C SER A 70 -7.67 -9.13 -1.81
N ALA A 71 -8.28 -8.74 -0.70
CA ALA A 71 -7.58 -8.09 0.40
C ALA A 71 -6.65 -9.10 1.11
N LEU A 72 -5.46 -8.64 1.47
CA LEU A 72 -4.51 -9.39 2.28
C LEU A 72 -4.68 -9.04 3.77
N ASN A 73 -4.04 -9.82 4.63
CA ASN A 73 -3.98 -9.50 6.04
C ASN A 73 -3.21 -8.18 6.23
N PRO A 74 -3.82 -7.14 6.83
CA PRO A 74 -3.18 -5.85 7.02
C PRO A 74 -1.98 -5.89 7.98
N GLY A 75 -1.74 -7.00 8.68
CA GLY A 75 -0.53 -7.23 9.50
C GLY A 75 0.76 -7.07 8.70
N VAL A 76 0.73 -7.31 7.39
CA VAL A 76 1.86 -7.11 6.47
C VAL A 76 2.38 -5.65 6.48
N LEU A 77 1.52 -4.67 6.79
CA LEU A 77 1.96 -3.28 6.96
C LEU A 77 3.00 -3.15 8.07
N LEU A 78 2.82 -3.87 9.18
CA LEU A 78 3.76 -3.83 10.31
C LEU A 78 5.08 -4.49 9.92
N GLU A 79 5.02 -5.62 9.20
CA GLU A 79 6.21 -6.32 8.71
C GLU A 79 7.02 -5.45 7.74
N HIS A 80 6.37 -4.76 6.81
CA HIS A 80 7.04 -3.83 5.90
C HIS A 80 7.69 -2.66 6.62
N ILE A 81 7.04 -2.11 7.66
CA ILE A 81 7.61 -1.03 8.46
C ILE A 81 8.80 -1.54 9.28
N ALA A 82 8.72 -2.74 9.85
CA ALA A 82 9.84 -3.35 10.57
C ALA A 82 11.05 -3.58 9.65
N ALA A 83 10.84 -4.16 8.47
CA ALA A 83 11.90 -4.38 7.49
C ALA A 83 12.53 -3.07 6.99
N ARG A 84 11.73 -2.04 6.72
CA ARG A 84 12.25 -0.71 6.35
C ARG A 84 13.04 -0.08 7.50
N ARG A 85 12.59 -0.25 8.74
CA ARG A 85 13.28 0.26 9.92
C ARG A 85 14.66 -0.40 10.08
N GLU A 86 14.73 -1.72 9.99
CA GLU A 86 16.01 -2.45 10.05
C GLU A 86 16.98 -1.98 8.97
N LEU A 87 16.51 -1.82 7.73
CA LEU A 87 17.32 -1.28 6.63
C LEU A 87 17.85 0.13 6.94
N ILE A 88 17.01 1.01 7.50
CA ILE A 88 17.44 2.36 7.88
C ILE A 88 18.47 2.31 9.01
N GLU A 89 18.25 1.46 10.02
CA GLU A 89 19.17 1.27 11.14
C GLU A 89 20.56 0.80 10.65
N ASP A 90 20.60 -0.07 9.63
CA ASP A 90 21.83 -0.53 8.98
C ASP A 90 22.53 0.57 8.16
N LEU A 91 21.77 1.43 7.46
CA LEU A 91 22.31 2.52 6.65
C LEU A 91 22.75 3.75 7.47
N LEU A 92 22.20 3.93 8.68
CA LEU A 92 22.42 5.11 9.52
C LEU A 92 23.92 5.42 9.81
N PRO A 93 24.79 4.44 10.13
CA PRO A 93 26.21 4.68 10.35
C PRO A 93 26.90 5.31 9.13
N GLU A 94 26.63 4.80 7.93
CA GLU A 94 27.20 5.33 6.69
C GLU A 94 26.70 6.75 6.41
N LEU A 95 25.39 6.98 6.53
CA LEU A 95 24.80 8.30 6.34
C LEU A 95 25.35 9.32 7.34
N ARG A 96 25.55 8.93 8.61
CA ARG A 96 26.19 9.78 9.63
C ARG A 96 27.65 10.08 9.30
N SER A 97 28.40 9.10 8.80
CA SER A 97 29.78 9.30 8.35
C SER A 97 29.87 10.32 7.21
N ILE A 98 28.95 10.25 6.23
CA ILE A 98 28.86 11.22 5.14
C ILE A 98 28.48 12.61 5.67
N TYR A 99 27.48 12.68 6.55
CA TYR A 99 27.01 13.92 7.14
C TYR A 99 28.10 14.64 7.96
N ASN A 100 28.84 13.91 8.81
CA ASN A 100 29.91 14.48 9.63
C ASN A 100 31.08 14.99 8.76
N ARG A 101 31.45 14.25 7.70
CA ARG A 101 32.45 14.70 6.72
C ARG A 101 32.03 15.96 5.98
N ALA A 102 30.77 16.06 5.58
CA ALA A 102 30.24 17.22 4.86
C ALA A 102 30.08 18.47 5.75
N THR A 103 29.80 18.29 7.04
CA THR A 103 29.56 19.40 7.98
C THR A 103 30.80 19.83 8.77
N GLY A 104 31.96 19.21 8.53
CA GLY A 104 33.24 19.62 9.12
C GLY A 104 33.31 19.52 10.64
N LYS A 105 32.38 18.79 11.28
CA LYS A 105 32.46 18.50 12.71
C LYS A 105 33.28 17.22 12.89
N PRO A 106 34.47 17.31 13.53
CA PRO A 106 35.24 16.13 13.91
C PRO A 106 34.43 15.21 14.85
#